data_AF-A0A842TYC1-F1
#
_entry.id   AF-A0A842TYC1-F1
#
_cell.length_a   1.000
_cell.length_b   1.000
_cell.length_c   1.000
_cell.angle_alpha   90.00
_cell.angle_beta   90.00
_cell.angle_gamma   90.00
#
_symmetry.space_group_name_H-M   'P 1'
#
loop_
_entity.id
_entity.type
_entity.pdbx_description
1 polymer ?
#
loop_
_entity_poly.entity_id
_entity_poly.type
_entity_poly.pdbx_seq_one_letter_code
_entity_poly.pdbx_strand_id
1 'polypeptide(L)'
;MRELIDKIRNYLSFSQKEIQGIVISSLIIALVFSLKSWTGTTVGDFIAAVLIALLSVSFHVLVQKIAALHVGFTADFKIWWNGLIISLILMFVTRGLTWWILVPGGISFSMIAKHRLGKFRYGMNYLPMGIVAFAGPIASIVLGTIFKNIELYLPFVPISPIILHNIFIFNLILAVCTMLPIPPLDGHYLFYASRTWYVFLFSTILIYTILTAVLEIYSWIVALVAGFILLFIYYISFEKGAWHA
;
A
#
# COMPACT_ATOMS: atom_id res chain seq x y z
N MET A 1 -3.26 17.07 19.12
CA MET A 1 -2.29 17.46 18.07
C MET A 1 -0.89 17.74 18.60
N ARG A 2 -0.69 18.55 19.64
CA ARG A 2 0.66 18.83 20.21
C ARG A 2 1.44 17.57 20.59
N GLU A 3 0.80 16.58 21.19
CA GLU A 3 1.43 15.29 21.53
C GLU A 3 1.89 14.50 20.30
N LEU A 4 1.12 14.52 19.20
CA LEU A 4 1.50 13.81 17.97
C LEU A 4 2.70 14.48 17.30
N ILE A 5 2.73 15.81 17.27
CA ILE A 5 3.84 16.59 16.73
C ILE A 5 5.12 16.29 17.51
N ASP A 6 5.04 16.23 18.83
CA ASP A 6 6.18 15.86 19.68
C ASP A 6 6.65 14.42 19.42
N LYS A 7 5.73 13.46 19.31
CA LYS A 7 6.06 12.08 18.93
C LYS A 7 6.73 11.98 17.57
N ILE A 8 6.23 12.70 16.56
CA ILE A 8 6.82 12.75 15.23
C ILE A 8 8.24 13.30 15.33
N ARG A 9 8.43 14.43 16.02
CA ARG A 9 9.76 15.05 16.16
C ARG A 9 10.77 14.13 16.85
N ASN A 10 10.35 13.37 17.85
CA ASN A 10 11.26 12.60 18.70
C ASN A 10 11.44 11.14 18.24
N TYR A 11 10.47 10.55 17.55
CA TYR A 11 10.44 9.11 17.23
C TYR A 11 10.29 8.80 15.74
N LEU A 12 10.00 9.78 14.87
CA LEU A 12 10.02 9.56 13.43
C LEU A 12 11.48 9.54 12.94
N SER A 13 12.11 8.37 13.01
CA SER A 13 13.44 8.14 12.46
C SER A 13 13.42 6.94 11.53
N PHE A 14 14.25 6.99 10.49
CA PHE A 14 14.46 5.87 9.58
C PHE A 14 15.78 5.19 9.93
N SER A 15 15.74 3.87 10.13
CA SER A 15 16.97 3.12 10.32
C SER A 15 17.75 3.02 9.01
N GLN A 16 19.08 2.95 9.06
CA GLN A 16 19.89 2.75 7.86
C GLN A 16 19.47 1.47 7.09
N LYS A 17 19.12 0.40 7.81
CA LYS A 17 18.61 -0.86 7.22
C LYS A 17 17.27 -0.65 6.52
N GLU A 18 16.44 0.25 7.04
CA GLU A 18 15.13 0.58 6.49
C GLU A 18 15.25 1.37 5.20
N ILE A 19 16.12 2.40 5.19
CA ILE A 19 16.41 3.20 3.99
C ILE A 19 16.98 2.29 2.91
N GLN A 20 17.96 1.45 3.25
CA GLN A 20 18.50 0.44 2.32
C GLN A 20 17.39 -0.46 1.79
N GLY A 21 16.45 -0.90 2.64
CA GLY A 21 15.35 -1.73 2.21
C GLY A 21 14.36 -1.04 1.28
N ILE A 22 14.01 0.22 1.55
CA ILE A 22 13.15 1.02 0.67
C ILE A 22 13.82 1.22 -0.68
N VAL A 23 15.12 1.55 -0.70
CA VAL A 23 15.87 1.75 -1.94
C VAL A 23 15.97 0.45 -2.75
N ILE A 24 16.36 -0.66 -2.11
CA ILE A 24 16.50 -1.97 -2.79
C ILE A 24 15.15 -2.46 -3.33
N SER A 25 14.10 -2.40 -2.51
CA SER A 25 12.74 -2.82 -2.96
C SER A 25 12.24 -1.94 -4.10
N SER A 26 12.46 -0.62 -4.03
CA SER A 26 12.08 0.31 -5.09
C SER A 26 12.85 0.06 -6.39
N LEU A 27 14.14 -0.24 -6.33
CA LEU A 27 14.94 -0.57 -7.52
C LEU A 27 14.46 -1.85 -8.21
N ILE A 28 14.19 -2.91 -7.42
CA ILE A 28 13.69 -4.18 -7.98
C ILE A 28 12.29 -3.99 -8.58
N ILE A 29 11.41 -3.29 -7.87
CA ILE A 29 10.05 -3.00 -8.37
C ILE A 29 10.09 -2.10 -9.61
N ALA A 30 10.97 -1.10 -9.64
CA ALA A 30 11.15 -0.25 -10.81
C ALA A 30 11.65 -1.03 -12.02
N LEU A 31 12.52 -2.03 -11.81
CA LEU A 31 12.94 -2.94 -12.88
C LEU A 31 11.74 -3.73 -13.43
N VAL A 32 10.91 -4.29 -12.54
CA VAL A 32 9.69 -5.01 -12.93
C VAL A 32 8.70 -4.11 -13.69
N PHE A 33 8.52 -2.88 -13.21
CA PHE A 33 7.59 -1.92 -13.80
C PHE A 33 8.11 -1.38 -15.13
N SER A 34 9.40 -1.06 -15.22
CA SER A 34 10.03 -0.58 -16.47
C SER A 34 9.94 -1.63 -17.56
N LEU A 35 10.18 -2.91 -17.25
CA LEU A 35 10.15 -4.03 -18.21
C LEU A 35 8.73 -4.48 -18.61
N LYS A 36 7.70 -3.67 -18.33
CA LYS A 36 6.33 -3.88 -18.85
C LYS A 36 6.30 -4.06 -20.37
N SER A 37 7.12 -3.31 -21.11
CA SER A 37 7.28 -3.44 -22.56
C SER A 37 8.63 -4.06 -22.89
N TRP A 38 8.71 -5.39 -22.88
CA TRP A 38 9.93 -6.20 -23.06
C TRP A 38 10.89 -5.73 -24.18
N THR A 39 10.35 -5.20 -25.29
CA THR A 39 11.12 -4.83 -26.48
C THR A 39 11.38 -3.32 -26.66
N GLY A 40 10.89 -2.47 -25.76
CA GLY A 40 10.85 -1.01 -25.98
C GLY A 40 11.38 -0.14 -24.83
N THR A 41 11.96 -0.73 -23.79
CA THR A 41 12.40 0.03 -22.61
C THR A 41 13.64 0.86 -22.88
N THR A 42 13.53 2.18 -22.73
CA THR A 42 14.68 3.08 -22.75
C THR A 42 15.28 3.24 -21.34
N VAL A 43 16.52 3.72 -21.26
CA VAL A 43 17.15 4.08 -19.97
C VAL A 43 16.34 5.16 -19.24
N GLY A 44 15.71 6.07 -19.99
CA GLY A 44 14.82 7.10 -19.43
C GLY A 44 13.60 6.52 -18.73
N ASP A 45 12.98 5.49 -19.30
CA ASP A 45 11.81 4.82 -18.70
C ASP A 45 12.18 4.12 -17.39
N PHE A 46 13.37 3.52 -17.32
CA PHE A 46 13.86 2.91 -16.09
C PHE A 46 14.11 3.95 -15.00
N ILE A 47 14.77 5.07 -15.33
CA ILE A 47 14.99 6.17 -14.37
C ILE A 47 13.66 6.71 -13.86
N ALA A 48 12.68 6.91 -14.76
CA ALA A 48 11.34 7.33 -14.37
C ALA A 48 10.69 6.29 -13.43
N ALA A 49 10.74 5.00 -13.75
CA ALA A 49 10.19 3.94 -12.91
C ALA A 49 10.83 3.91 -11.52
N VAL A 50 12.15 4.13 -11.42
CA VAL A 50 12.87 4.21 -10.14
C VAL A 50 12.37 5.37 -9.29
N LEU A 51 12.22 6.56 -9.90
CA LEU A 51 11.69 7.73 -9.20
C LEU A 51 10.25 7.52 -8.74
N ILE A 52 9.40 6.92 -9.58
CA ILE A 52 8.00 6.61 -9.27
C ILE A 52 7.92 5.62 -8.10
N ALA A 53 8.70 4.53 -8.15
CA ALA A 53 8.71 3.51 -7.12
C ALA A 53 9.24 4.08 -5.79
N LEU A 54 10.36 4.80 -5.82
CA LEU A 54 10.92 5.45 -4.62
C LEU A 54 9.93 6.41 -3.98
N LEU A 55 9.31 7.29 -4.76
CA LEU A 55 8.32 8.25 -4.27
C LEU A 55 7.14 7.53 -3.62
N SER A 56 6.57 6.55 -4.32
CA SER A 56 5.34 5.87 -3.91
C SER A 56 5.56 4.99 -2.68
N VAL A 57 6.63 4.18 -2.66
CA VAL A 57 6.96 3.32 -1.51
C VAL A 57 7.37 4.16 -0.31
N SER A 58 8.16 5.21 -0.50
CA SER A 58 8.56 6.09 0.62
C SER A 58 7.35 6.79 1.24
N PHE A 59 6.43 7.31 0.40
CA PHE A 59 5.21 7.95 0.88
C PHE A 59 4.31 6.97 1.62
N HIS A 60 4.12 5.76 1.07
CA HIS A 60 3.36 4.69 1.70
C HIS A 60 3.89 4.35 3.11
N VAL A 61 5.19 4.09 3.23
CA VAL A 61 5.83 3.75 4.51
C VAL A 61 5.80 4.94 5.48
N LEU A 62 6.03 6.17 4.99
CA LEU A 62 6.00 7.37 5.83
C LEU A 62 4.64 7.54 6.52
N VAL A 63 3.54 7.38 5.77
CA VAL A 63 2.18 7.49 6.34
C VAL A 63 1.91 6.39 7.35
N GLN A 64 2.35 5.15 7.10
CA GLN A 64 2.25 4.06 8.07
C GLN A 64 3.00 4.37 9.37
N LYS A 65 4.20 4.95 9.28
CA LYS A 65 4.97 5.35 10.48
C LYS A 65 4.28 6.47 11.26
N ILE A 66 3.73 7.45 10.57
CA ILE A 66 2.95 8.52 11.23
C ILE A 66 1.72 7.93 11.94
N ALA A 67 1.01 7.01 11.29
CA ALA A 67 -0.12 6.30 11.89
C ALA A 67 0.30 5.44 13.09
N ALA A 68 1.44 4.75 13.00
CA ALA A 68 2.01 3.96 14.10
C ALA A 68 2.27 4.84 15.33
N LEU A 69 2.90 6.00 15.16
CA LEU A 69 3.20 6.93 16.24
C LEU A 69 1.93 7.51 16.88
N HIS A 70 0.89 7.76 16.09
CA HIS A 70 -0.41 8.20 16.60
C HIS A 70 -0.99 7.16 17.57
N VAL A 71 -0.93 5.89 17.20
CA VAL A 71 -1.39 4.75 18.00
C VAL A 71 -0.46 4.44 19.18
N GLY A 72 0.83 4.76 19.08
CA GLY A 72 1.85 4.52 20.10
C GLY A 72 2.79 3.34 19.83
N PHE A 73 2.95 2.96 18.56
CA PHE A 73 3.91 1.97 18.09
C PHE A 73 5.05 2.63 17.30
N THR A 74 6.20 1.97 17.23
CA THR A 74 7.14 2.18 16.12
C THR A 74 6.85 1.14 15.05
N ALA A 75 6.90 1.57 13.79
CA ALA A 75 6.82 0.70 12.63
C ALA A 75 8.14 0.80 11.87
N ASP A 76 8.78 -0.35 11.64
CA ASP A 76 10.02 -0.47 10.88
C ASP A 76 9.73 -1.24 9.59
N PHE A 77 10.04 -0.67 8.43
CA PHE A 77 9.90 -1.38 7.15
C PHE A 77 10.92 -2.53 7.03
N LYS A 78 10.41 -3.72 6.70
CA LYS A 78 11.20 -4.93 6.44
C LYS A 78 10.95 -5.41 5.02
N ILE A 79 12.05 -5.67 4.32
CA ILE A 79 12.04 -6.22 2.97
C ILE A 79 11.48 -7.64 3.02
N TRP A 80 10.58 -7.97 2.10
CA TRP A 80 10.14 -9.33 1.87
C TRP A 80 10.83 -9.90 0.62
N TRP A 81 12.01 -10.50 0.83
CA TRP A 81 12.84 -11.04 -0.26
C TRP A 81 12.10 -12.03 -1.14
N ASN A 82 11.29 -12.92 -0.56
CA ASN A 82 10.54 -13.91 -1.33
C ASN A 82 9.56 -13.23 -2.29
N GLY A 83 8.83 -12.21 -1.82
CA GLY A 83 7.89 -11.46 -2.66
C GLY A 83 8.59 -10.75 -3.82
N LEU A 84 9.74 -10.11 -3.56
CA LEU A 84 10.54 -9.44 -4.60
C LEU A 84 11.11 -10.42 -5.63
N ILE A 85 11.65 -11.55 -5.18
CA ILE A 85 12.19 -12.60 -6.07
C ILE A 85 11.08 -13.22 -6.92
N ILE A 86 9.91 -13.51 -6.33
CA ILE A 86 8.74 -14.01 -7.06
C ILE A 86 8.31 -13.02 -8.13
N SER A 87 8.22 -11.72 -7.79
CA SER A 87 7.86 -10.66 -8.73
C SER A 87 8.84 -10.61 -9.92
N LEU A 88 10.14 -10.74 -9.64
CA LEU A 88 11.18 -10.75 -10.67
C LEU A 88 11.13 -11.99 -11.57
N ILE A 89 10.95 -13.19 -10.99
CA ILE A 89 10.84 -14.44 -11.75
C ILE A 89 9.60 -14.41 -12.65
N LEU A 90 8.45 -14.00 -12.10
CA LEU A 90 7.20 -13.92 -12.86
C LEU A 90 7.32 -12.94 -14.02
N MET A 91 7.96 -11.79 -13.81
CA MET A 91 8.24 -10.83 -14.86
C MET A 91 9.02 -11.47 -16.03
N PHE A 92 10.10 -12.24 -15.76
CA PHE A 92 10.88 -12.91 -16.80
C PHE A 92 10.09 -14.03 -17.50
N VAL A 93 9.40 -14.88 -16.74
CA VAL A 93 8.62 -16.01 -17.28
C VAL A 93 7.49 -15.52 -18.18
N THR A 94 6.82 -14.45 -17.77
CA THR A 94 5.67 -13.89 -18.49
C THR A 94 6.04 -12.80 -19.49
N ARG A 95 7.34 -12.56 -19.74
CA ARG A 95 7.85 -11.54 -20.67
C ARG A 95 7.23 -10.15 -20.42
N GLY A 96 7.07 -9.78 -19.16
CA GLY A 96 6.53 -8.47 -18.74
C GLY A 96 5.01 -8.39 -18.58
N LEU A 97 4.24 -9.46 -18.85
CA LEU A 97 2.76 -9.44 -18.67
C LEU A 97 2.32 -9.32 -17.20
N THR A 98 3.13 -9.76 -16.24
CA THR A 98 2.82 -9.71 -14.79
C THR A 98 3.44 -8.52 -14.06
N TRP A 99 3.62 -7.39 -14.75
CA TRP A 99 4.10 -6.12 -14.16
C TRP A 99 3.25 -5.60 -12.98
N TRP A 100 2.04 -6.13 -12.80
CA TRP A 100 1.11 -5.76 -11.74
C TRP A 100 1.36 -6.48 -10.40
N ILE A 101 2.22 -7.49 -10.32
CA ILE A 101 2.53 -8.16 -9.06
C ILE A 101 3.72 -7.44 -8.43
N LEU A 102 3.43 -6.43 -7.60
CA LEU A 102 4.44 -5.58 -6.96
C LEU A 102 4.37 -5.74 -5.45
N VAL A 103 5.34 -6.44 -4.89
CA VAL A 103 5.35 -6.74 -3.47
C VAL A 103 6.64 -6.23 -2.81
N PRO A 104 6.63 -5.00 -2.24
CA PRO A 104 7.85 -4.35 -1.73
C PRO A 104 8.36 -4.97 -0.42
N GLY A 105 7.46 -5.35 0.47
CA GLY A 105 7.79 -5.70 1.85
C GLY A 105 6.61 -5.50 2.78
N GLY A 106 6.88 -5.52 4.08
CA GLY A 106 5.89 -5.31 5.12
C GLY A 106 6.46 -4.54 6.29
N ILE A 107 5.59 -4.14 7.19
CA ILE A 107 5.97 -3.40 8.41
C ILE A 107 6.11 -4.35 9.60
N SER A 108 7.11 -4.10 10.43
CA SER A 108 7.28 -4.74 11.72
C SER A 108 6.95 -3.75 12.82
N PHE A 109 6.06 -4.15 13.72
CA PHE A 109 5.68 -3.33 14.85
C PHE A 109 6.54 -3.60 16.07
N SER A 110 6.96 -2.54 16.74
CA SER A 110 7.55 -2.59 18.08
C SER A 110 6.82 -1.61 19.00
N MET A 111 6.62 -1.99 20.26
CA MET A 111 5.87 -1.17 21.21
C MET A 111 6.79 -0.16 21.91
N ILE A 112 6.38 1.10 21.98
CA ILE A 112 7.11 2.13 22.74
C ILE A 112 6.65 2.09 24.20
N ALA A 113 7.42 1.41 25.06
CA ALA A 113 7.08 1.26 26.48
C ALA A 113 6.88 2.61 27.22
N LYS A 114 7.64 3.64 26.83
CA LYS A 114 7.59 4.98 27.45
C LYS A 114 6.24 5.70 27.29
N HIS A 115 5.51 5.43 26.21
CA HIS A 115 4.21 6.09 25.95
C HIS A 115 3.04 5.52 26.76
N ARG A 116 3.29 4.53 27.62
CA ARG A 116 2.25 3.83 28.39
C ARG A 116 2.45 3.90 29.90
N LEU A 117 3.28 4.84 30.39
CA LEU A 117 3.37 5.14 31.82
C LEU A 117 1.98 5.57 32.33
N GLY A 118 1.46 4.87 33.35
CA GLY A 118 0.12 5.11 33.91
C GLY A 118 -1.06 4.48 33.15
N LYS A 119 -0.82 3.69 32.09
CA LYS A 119 -1.88 2.95 31.35
C LYS A 119 -1.69 1.44 31.48
N PHE A 120 -2.80 0.69 31.39
CA PHE A 120 -2.78 -0.78 31.44
C PHE A 120 -1.87 -1.36 30.34
N ARG A 121 -1.01 -2.32 30.70
CA ARG A 121 -0.01 -2.96 29.81
C ARG A 121 -0.61 -4.17 29.09
N TYR A 122 -1.54 -3.95 28.16
CA TYR A 122 -1.94 -4.99 27.21
C TYR A 122 -0.86 -5.16 26.14
N GLY A 123 -0.68 -6.40 25.65
CA GLY A 123 0.25 -6.74 24.57
C GLY A 123 -0.10 -6.07 23.24
N MET A 124 0.50 -6.57 22.17
CA MET A 124 0.22 -6.13 20.81
C MET A 124 -1.17 -6.62 20.37
N ASN A 125 -2.12 -5.70 20.24
CA ASN A 125 -3.46 -5.99 19.74
C ASN A 125 -3.47 -5.85 18.21
N TYR A 126 -4.14 -6.77 17.51
CA TYR A 126 -4.27 -6.76 16.05
C TYR A 126 -5.10 -5.59 15.54
N LEU A 127 -6.12 -5.14 16.28
CA LEU A 127 -6.97 -4.02 15.84
C LEU A 127 -6.17 -2.75 15.54
N PRO A 128 -5.37 -2.21 16.47
CA PRO A 128 -4.56 -1.03 16.18
C PRO A 128 -3.44 -1.30 15.16
N MET A 129 -2.93 -2.52 15.05
CA MET A 129 -1.98 -2.90 13.98
C MET A 129 -2.63 -2.86 12.60
N GLY A 130 -3.87 -3.37 12.47
CA GLY A 130 -4.63 -3.38 11.24
C GLY A 130 -4.96 -1.95 10.77
N ILE A 131 -5.28 -1.04 11.70
CA ILE A 131 -5.49 0.38 11.36
C ILE A 131 -4.20 1.00 10.80
N VAL A 132 -3.06 0.73 11.42
CA VAL A 132 -1.77 1.27 10.96
C VAL A 132 -1.36 0.65 9.63
N ALA A 133 -1.53 -0.67 9.47
CA ALA A 133 -1.25 -1.36 8.22
C ALA A 133 -2.11 -0.80 7.08
N PHE A 134 -3.42 -0.60 7.31
CA PHE A 134 -4.36 -0.04 6.34
C PHE A 134 -4.05 1.41 5.95
N ALA A 135 -3.37 2.19 6.80
CA ALA A 135 -2.96 3.55 6.47
C ALA A 135 -2.03 3.62 5.25
N GLY A 136 -1.23 2.58 4.99
CA GLY A 136 -0.34 2.49 3.82
C GLY A 136 -1.11 2.41 2.49
N PRO A 137 -1.97 1.39 2.29
CA PRO A 137 -2.82 1.28 1.10
C PRO A 137 -3.67 2.53 0.85
N ILE A 138 -4.22 3.15 1.90
CA ILE A 138 -4.91 4.44 1.77
C ILE A 138 -3.97 5.52 1.25
N ALA A 139 -2.76 5.64 1.83
CA ALA A 139 -1.78 6.63 1.40
C ALA A 139 -1.44 6.48 -0.09
N SER A 140 -1.25 5.25 -0.56
CA SER A 140 -1.03 4.99 -1.98
C SER A 140 -2.20 5.45 -2.85
N ILE A 141 -3.45 5.11 -2.49
CA ILE A 141 -4.63 5.54 -3.24
C ILE A 141 -4.76 7.06 -3.26
N VAL A 142 -4.55 7.72 -2.12
CA VAL A 142 -4.59 9.18 -2.01
C VAL A 142 -3.52 9.80 -2.88
N LEU A 143 -2.29 9.30 -2.83
CA LEU A 143 -1.19 9.81 -3.66
C LEU A 143 -1.49 9.66 -5.15
N GLY A 144 -1.90 8.46 -5.58
CA GLY A 144 -2.27 8.20 -6.97
C GLY A 144 -3.42 9.12 -7.42
N THR A 145 -4.43 9.28 -6.57
CA THR A 145 -5.58 10.15 -6.83
C THR A 145 -5.15 11.61 -7.00
N ILE A 146 -4.24 12.11 -6.16
CA ILE A 146 -3.71 13.48 -6.30
C ILE A 146 -3.03 13.64 -7.67
N PHE A 147 -2.17 12.71 -8.07
CA PHE A 147 -1.48 12.78 -9.37
C PHE A 147 -2.45 12.66 -10.55
N LYS A 148 -3.50 11.84 -10.45
CA LYS A 148 -4.55 11.77 -11.49
C LYS A 148 -5.35 13.06 -11.60
N ASN A 149 -5.65 13.73 -10.50
CA ASN A 149 -6.31 15.04 -10.53
C ASN A 149 -5.40 16.11 -11.16
N ILE A 150 -4.10 16.08 -10.88
CA ILE A 150 -3.13 16.97 -11.54
C ILE A 150 -3.11 16.73 -13.06
N GLU A 151 -3.09 15.46 -13.49
CA GLU A 151 -3.16 15.08 -14.91
C GLU A 151 -4.41 15.64 -15.61
N LEU A 152 -5.58 15.57 -14.96
CA LEU A 152 -6.87 15.97 -15.55
C LEU A 152 -7.11 17.48 -15.55
N TYR A 153 -6.77 18.17 -14.45
CA TYR A 153 -7.14 19.58 -14.25
C TYR A 153 -6.00 20.57 -14.49
N LEU A 154 -4.74 20.12 -14.51
CA LEU A 154 -3.57 20.98 -14.67
C LEU A 154 -2.70 20.53 -15.86
N PRO A 155 -3.21 20.59 -17.10
CA PRO A 155 -2.44 20.17 -18.29
C PRO A 155 -1.23 21.07 -18.59
N PHE A 156 -1.12 22.24 -17.94
CA PHE A 156 -0.03 23.20 -18.13
C PHE A 156 1.23 22.89 -17.31
N VAL A 157 1.23 21.84 -16.48
CA VAL A 157 2.40 21.43 -15.70
C VAL A 157 3.46 20.84 -16.63
N PRO A 158 4.75 21.19 -16.49
CA PRO A 158 5.83 20.71 -17.38
C PRO A 158 6.19 19.22 -17.22
N ILE A 159 5.33 18.43 -16.55
CA ILE A 159 5.52 17.00 -16.35
C ILE A 159 4.70 16.27 -17.42
N SER A 160 5.30 15.27 -18.07
CA SER A 160 4.58 14.54 -19.11
C SER A 160 3.35 13.80 -18.53
N PRO A 161 2.18 13.88 -19.20
CA PRO A 161 0.96 13.20 -18.73
C PRO A 161 1.14 11.70 -18.53
N ILE A 162 2.00 11.07 -19.35
CA ILE A 162 2.32 9.64 -19.26
C ILE A 162 2.97 9.28 -17.91
N ILE A 163 3.84 10.14 -17.37
CA ILE A 163 4.50 9.91 -16.08
C ILE A 163 3.49 10.04 -14.95
N LEU A 164 2.63 11.05 -14.98
CA LEU A 164 1.56 11.24 -13.98
C LEU A 164 0.61 10.05 -13.97
N HIS A 165 0.22 9.57 -15.14
CA HIS A 165 -0.61 8.38 -15.29
C HIS A 165 0.08 7.11 -14.75
N ASN A 166 1.37 6.94 -15.01
CA ASN A 166 2.14 5.82 -14.49
C ASN A 166 2.25 5.85 -12.96
N ILE A 167 2.41 7.03 -12.35
CA ILE A 167 2.38 7.19 -10.88
C ILE A 167 1.02 6.75 -10.31
N PHE A 168 -0.08 7.16 -10.96
CA PHE A 168 -1.42 6.77 -10.55
C PHE A 168 -1.61 5.25 -10.59
N ILE A 169 -1.33 4.61 -11.72
CA ILE A 169 -1.45 3.16 -11.88
C ILE A 169 -0.57 2.41 -10.88
N PHE A 170 0.69 2.84 -10.74
CA PHE A 170 1.64 2.20 -9.83
C PHE A 170 1.11 2.19 -8.39
N ASN A 171 0.56 3.32 -7.93
CA ASN A 171 0.01 3.43 -6.57
C ASN A 171 -1.25 2.59 -6.35
N LEU A 172 -2.12 2.47 -7.35
CA LEU A 172 -3.29 1.58 -7.25
C LEU A 172 -2.88 0.12 -7.12
N ILE A 173 -1.94 -0.31 -7.96
CA ILE A 173 -1.41 -1.67 -7.93
C ILE A 173 -0.72 -1.94 -6.59
N LEU A 174 0.10 -1.00 -6.13
CA LEU A 174 0.76 -1.09 -4.84
C LEU A 174 -0.26 -1.25 -3.70
N ALA A 175 -1.36 -0.50 -3.72
CA ALA A 175 -2.43 -0.60 -2.71
C ALA A 175 -3.13 -1.97 -2.74
N VAL A 176 -3.41 -2.52 -3.93
CA VAL A 176 -4.03 -3.86 -4.07
C VAL A 176 -3.07 -4.95 -3.60
N CYS A 177 -1.81 -4.92 -4.04
CA CYS A 177 -0.82 -5.93 -3.69
C CYS A 177 -0.50 -5.95 -2.19
N THR A 178 -0.39 -4.79 -1.56
CA THR A 178 -0.14 -4.69 -0.11
C THR A 178 -1.33 -5.12 0.75
N MET A 179 -2.56 -5.06 0.21
CA MET A 179 -3.77 -5.55 0.90
C MET A 179 -4.01 -7.05 0.76
N LEU A 180 -3.14 -7.81 0.08
CA LEU A 180 -3.25 -9.28 0.06
C LEU A 180 -3.03 -9.86 1.47
N PRO A 181 -3.78 -10.90 1.88
CA PRO A 181 -3.76 -11.43 3.23
C PRO A 181 -2.60 -12.42 3.42
N ILE A 182 -1.38 -12.04 3.02
CA ILE A 182 -0.17 -12.87 3.06
C ILE A 182 0.85 -12.19 3.98
N PRO A 183 1.29 -12.82 5.08
CA PRO A 183 2.38 -12.26 5.89
C PRO A 183 3.66 -12.10 5.05
N PRO A 184 4.36 -10.95 5.07
CA PRO A 184 4.26 -9.82 6.00
C PRO A 184 3.43 -8.61 5.49
N LEU A 185 2.63 -8.73 4.43
CA LEU A 185 1.91 -7.62 3.79
C LEU A 185 0.81 -7.01 4.67
N ASP A 186 0.48 -5.75 4.46
CA ASP A 186 -0.47 -4.99 5.29
C ASP A 186 -1.84 -5.67 5.45
N GLY A 187 -2.31 -6.34 4.41
CA GLY A 187 -3.58 -7.07 4.39
C GLY A 187 -3.70 -8.13 5.49
N HIS A 188 -2.60 -8.77 5.90
CA HIS A 188 -2.67 -9.79 6.96
C HIS A 188 -3.05 -9.20 8.31
N TYR A 189 -2.49 -8.03 8.68
CA TYR A 189 -2.82 -7.36 9.93
C TYR A 189 -4.29 -6.95 9.97
N LEU A 190 -4.82 -6.44 8.86
CA LEU A 190 -6.22 -6.05 8.76
C LEU A 190 -7.16 -7.26 8.80
N PHE A 191 -6.80 -8.35 8.11
CA PHE A 191 -7.57 -9.60 8.12
C PHE A 191 -7.72 -10.17 9.54
N TYR A 192 -6.62 -10.20 10.30
CA TYR A 192 -6.64 -10.65 11.70
C TYR A 192 -7.26 -9.63 12.66
N ALA A 193 -7.23 -8.34 12.34
CA ALA A 193 -7.92 -7.30 13.11
C ALA A 193 -9.44 -7.44 13.01
N SER A 194 -9.95 -7.55 11.78
CA SER A 194 -11.38 -7.75 11.52
C SER A 194 -11.59 -8.23 10.08
N ARG A 195 -12.13 -9.45 9.95
CA ARG A 195 -12.43 -10.07 8.66
C ARG A 195 -13.46 -9.29 7.85
N THR A 196 -14.47 -8.72 8.52
CA THR A 196 -15.52 -7.92 7.86
C THR A 196 -14.97 -6.64 7.27
N TRP A 197 -14.23 -5.87 8.07
CA TRP A 197 -13.57 -4.65 7.60
C TRP A 197 -12.56 -4.95 6.49
N TYR A 198 -11.82 -6.05 6.60
CA TYR A 198 -10.92 -6.48 5.53
C TYR A 198 -11.65 -6.69 4.21
N VAL A 199 -12.75 -7.47 4.19
CA VAL A 199 -13.50 -7.74 2.96
C VAL A 199 -14.04 -6.44 2.36
N PHE A 200 -14.61 -5.56 3.18
CA PHE A 200 -15.11 -4.26 2.71
C PHE A 200 -14.01 -3.39 2.10
N LEU A 201 -12.90 -3.22 2.81
CA LEU A 201 -11.83 -2.33 2.38
C LEU A 201 -11.07 -2.89 1.17
N PHE A 202 -10.72 -4.17 1.18
CA PHE A 202 -10.05 -4.82 0.06
C PHE A 202 -10.92 -4.82 -1.19
N SER A 203 -12.20 -5.19 -1.07
CA SER A 203 -13.11 -5.18 -2.22
C SER A 203 -13.30 -3.79 -2.81
N THR A 204 -13.44 -2.76 -1.97
CA THR A 204 -13.54 -1.36 -2.42
C THR A 204 -12.30 -0.95 -3.21
N ILE A 205 -11.10 -1.25 -2.70
CA ILE A 205 -9.83 -0.90 -3.38
C ILE A 205 -9.66 -1.68 -4.68
N LEU A 206 -9.99 -2.97 -4.66
CA LEU A 206 -9.89 -3.84 -5.83
C LEU A 206 -10.85 -3.38 -6.92
N ILE A 207 -12.12 -3.13 -6.59
CA ILE A 207 -13.12 -2.64 -7.54
C ILE A 207 -12.72 -1.27 -8.06
N TYR A 208 -12.27 -0.35 -7.20
CA TYR A 208 -11.79 0.95 -7.63
C TYR A 208 -10.66 0.80 -8.65
N THR A 209 -9.67 -0.04 -8.36
CA THR A 209 -8.57 -0.33 -9.28
C THR A 209 -9.05 -0.89 -10.61
N ILE A 210 -9.99 -1.85 -10.61
CA ILE A 210 -10.56 -2.42 -11.84
C ILE A 210 -11.32 -1.35 -12.65
N LEU A 211 -12.19 -0.58 -11.99
CA LEU A 211 -12.97 0.49 -12.63
C LEU A 211 -12.04 1.49 -13.30
N THR A 212 -10.96 1.91 -12.62
CA THR A 212 -10.06 2.93 -13.14
C THR A 212 -9.04 2.40 -14.16
N ALA A 213 -8.50 1.20 -13.95
CA ALA A 213 -7.40 0.68 -14.77
C ALA A 213 -7.89 -0.12 -15.99
N VAL A 214 -9.08 -0.71 -15.92
CA VAL A 214 -9.64 -1.54 -17.01
C VAL A 214 -10.78 -0.82 -17.73
N LEU A 215 -11.69 -0.20 -16.99
CA LEU A 215 -12.87 0.47 -17.58
C LEU A 215 -12.67 1.96 -17.81
N GLU A 216 -11.56 2.53 -17.33
CA GLU A 216 -11.26 3.98 -17.38
C GLU A 216 -12.34 4.86 -16.72
N ILE A 217 -13.18 4.28 -15.85
CA ILE A 217 -14.23 4.98 -15.12
C ILE A 217 -13.67 5.45 -13.79
N TYR A 218 -13.50 6.76 -13.65
CA TYR A 218 -13.04 7.38 -12.41
C TYR A 218 -14.22 7.68 -11.46
N SER A 219 -14.62 6.69 -10.67
CA SER A 219 -15.70 6.87 -9.67
C SER A 219 -15.45 6.11 -8.36
N TRP A 220 -15.10 6.87 -7.31
CA TRP A 220 -14.97 6.36 -5.95
C TRP A 220 -16.31 5.94 -5.32
N ILE A 221 -17.40 6.59 -5.74
CA ILE A 221 -18.76 6.31 -5.24
C ILE A 221 -19.19 4.91 -5.67
N VAL A 222 -18.98 4.55 -6.94
CA VAL A 222 -19.34 3.22 -7.46
C VAL A 222 -18.53 2.14 -6.74
N ALA A 223 -17.23 2.38 -6.52
CA ALA A 223 -16.38 1.45 -5.78
C ALA A 223 -16.85 1.22 -4.33
N LEU A 224 -17.25 2.29 -3.62
CA LEU A 224 -17.79 2.18 -2.27
C LEU A 224 -19.11 1.41 -2.22
N VAL A 225 -20.04 1.72 -3.13
CA VAL A 225 -21.33 1.01 -3.21
C VAL A 225 -21.12 -0.48 -3.48
N ALA A 226 -20.26 -0.81 -4.44
CA ALA A 226 -19.93 -2.20 -4.75
C ALA A 226 -19.21 -2.91 -3.58
N GLY A 227 -18.34 -2.20 -2.84
CA GLY A 227 -17.72 -2.70 -1.61
C GLY A 227 -18.74 -3.03 -0.52
N PHE A 228 -19.76 -2.17 -0.32
CA PHE A 228 -20.86 -2.45 0.62
C PHE A 228 -21.70 -3.65 0.20
N ILE A 229 -21.98 -3.81 -1.11
CA ILE A 229 -22.71 -4.97 -1.63
C ILE A 229 -21.93 -6.26 -1.32
N LEU A 230 -20.62 -6.28 -1.56
CA LEU A 230 -19.78 -7.44 -1.27
C LEU A 230 -19.67 -7.73 0.23
N LEU A 231 -19.57 -6.70 1.07
CA LEU A 231 -19.63 -6.86 2.52
C LEU A 231 -20.95 -7.51 2.96
N PHE A 232 -22.08 -7.06 2.40
CA PHE A 232 -23.40 -7.61 2.73
C PHE A 232 -23.54 -9.08 2.30
N ILE A 233 -23.07 -9.42 1.09
CA ILE A 233 -23.03 -10.81 0.60
C ILE A 233 -22.14 -11.68 1.49
N TYR A 234 -20.97 -11.18 1.89
CA TYR A 234 -20.06 -11.88 2.79
C TYR A 234 -20.69 -12.11 4.17
N TYR A 235 -21.32 -11.08 4.74
CA TYR A 235 -21.99 -11.15 6.03
C TYR A 235 -23.09 -12.22 6.05
N ILE A 236 -23.93 -12.26 5.01
CA ILE A 236 -25.00 -13.26 4.89
C ILE A 236 -24.43 -14.66 4.72
N SER A 237 -23.45 -14.82 3.83
CA SER A 237 -22.96 -16.15 3.43
C SER A 237 -22.08 -16.81 4.49
N PHE A 238 -21.19 -16.04 5.12
CA PHE A 238 -20.14 -16.60 5.98
C PHE A 238 -20.35 -16.26 7.44
N GLU A 239 -20.65 -15.01 7.76
CA GLU A 239 -20.68 -14.59 9.15
C GLU A 239 -21.94 -15.11 9.84
N LYS A 240 -23.13 -14.88 9.26
CA LYS A 240 -24.39 -15.41 9.80
C LYS A 240 -24.38 -16.94 9.92
N GLY A 241 -23.77 -17.63 8.96
CA GLY A 241 -23.61 -19.10 8.99
C GLY A 241 -22.69 -19.58 10.11
N ALA A 242 -21.59 -18.87 10.38
CA ALA A 242 -20.63 -19.23 11.42
C ALA A 242 -21.15 -19.03 12.85
N TRP A 243 -22.15 -18.16 13.06
CA TRP A 243 -22.80 -17.99 14.37
C TRP A 243 -23.93 -19.00 14.65
N HIS A 244 -24.34 -19.76 13.63
CA HIS A 244 -25.37 -20.81 13.75
C HIS A 244 -24.80 -22.24 13.75
N ALA A 245 -23.47 -22.39 13.69
CA ALA A 245 -22.74 -23.65 13.82
C ALA A 245 -22.05 -23.72 15.19
#